data_AF-A0A251V3S2-F1
#
_entry.id   AF-A0A251V3S2-F1
#
_cell.length_a   1.000
_cell.length_b   1.000
_cell.length_c   1.000
_cell.angle_alpha   90.00
_cell.angle_beta   90.00
_cell.angle_gamma   90.00
#
_symmetry.space_group_name_H-M   'P 1'
#
loop_
_entity.id
_entity.type
_entity.pdbx_description
1 polymer ?
#
loop_
_entity_poly.entity_id
_entity_poly.type
_entity_poly.pdbx_seq_one_letter_code
_entity_poly.pdbx_strand_id
1 'polypeptide(L)'
;MTAVQLAVGTFTVFMSWALNIHKWPNISRGHLLAILPLDVMHTLGNLTTNMSLSKVSVSFSHTIKAMEPLFTVVLSTMFLGEIPTTWVLSSLVPIVGGVILASLTEDLRAFGKEKGWCPYFLARHMVQFANVVVYSYQYLLDPKVAGIISKEMQRESVVVFDEAHNIDNFCIEALSVSVRKQTIEGATRNINKMPQEINRFKATDAGRLRAEYNRVVDGLAQRGNLPTGDTWLANPALPDDILKEAVPGNIRRAEHFLSVLCRLVQYLKGSLDTDIVEKEGPLTFVNAVNSDVGIDQKMLKFCYDRLHSLMLTLEITDTDEFLHIQMICDFATLVGTYTRGFSIIMDPVLQLSCHDASLAIKPIFDRFHSVVITSGTLSPIDLYPRLLNFNPVPSASSFSTKFDLRSDPGVERNYGRLLLEMVYSYMDAIVNSWNETGILKVSAAFLQN
;
A
#
# COMPACT_ATOMS: atom_id res chain seq x y z
N MET A 1 -3.31 -19.73 -17.35
CA MET A 1 -3.41 -19.91 -15.88
C MET A 1 -4.77 -20.45 -15.46
N THR A 2 -5.89 -19.85 -15.84
CA THR A 2 -7.26 -20.31 -15.49
C THR A 2 -7.60 -21.73 -15.98
N ALA A 3 -7.24 -22.08 -17.21
CA ALA A 3 -7.41 -23.46 -17.70
C ALA A 3 -6.58 -24.50 -16.90
N VAL A 4 -5.40 -24.08 -16.42
CA VAL A 4 -4.54 -24.92 -15.57
C VAL A 4 -5.16 -25.07 -14.18
N GLN A 5 -5.68 -24.00 -13.59
CA GLN A 5 -6.39 -24.07 -12.30
C GLN A 5 -7.64 -24.96 -12.38
N LEU A 6 -8.42 -24.87 -13.45
CA LEU A 6 -9.60 -25.74 -13.66
C LEU A 6 -9.17 -27.20 -13.84
N ALA A 7 -8.11 -27.47 -14.60
CA ALA A 7 -7.58 -28.81 -14.81
C ALA A 7 -7.04 -29.41 -13.50
N VAL A 8 -6.29 -28.64 -12.72
CA VAL A 8 -5.77 -29.06 -11.41
C VAL A 8 -6.91 -29.29 -10.43
N GLY A 9 -7.88 -28.38 -10.33
CA GLY A 9 -9.05 -28.52 -9.47
C GLY A 9 -9.85 -29.78 -9.81
N THR A 10 -10.18 -29.96 -11.09
CA THR A 10 -10.87 -31.17 -11.59
C THR A 10 -10.08 -32.43 -11.25
N PHE A 11 -8.78 -32.44 -11.54
CA PHE A 11 -7.90 -33.56 -11.22
C PHE A 11 -7.88 -33.89 -9.73
N THR A 12 -7.75 -32.88 -8.85
CA THR A 12 -7.74 -33.07 -7.39
C THR A 12 -9.05 -33.66 -6.86
N VAL A 13 -10.20 -33.19 -7.37
CA VAL A 13 -11.52 -33.70 -6.97
C VAL A 13 -11.69 -35.16 -7.42
N PHE A 14 -11.34 -35.47 -8.67
CA PHE A 14 -11.38 -36.86 -9.16
C PHE A 14 -10.41 -37.78 -8.41
N MET A 15 -9.22 -37.28 -8.03
CA MET A 15 -8.27 -38.01 -7.19
C MET A 15 -8.81 -38.24 -5.78
N SER A 16 -9.47 -37.26 -5.16
CA SER A 16 -10.09 -37.41 -3.84
C SER A 16 -11.21 -38.44 -3.83
N TRP A 17 -11.98 -38.56 -4.94
CA TRP A 17 -12.96 -39.62 -5.12
C TRP A 17 -12.32 -40.98 -5.40
N ALA A 18 -11.28 -41.03 -6.25
CA ALA A 18 -10.56 -42.27 -6.58
C ALA A 18 -9.84 -42.88 -5.36
N LEU A 19 -9.29 -42.04 -4.49
CA LEU A 19 -8.65 -42.44 -3.23
C LEU A 19 -9.66 -42.63 -2.09
N ASN A 20 -10.96 -42.46 -2.34
CA ASN A 20 -12.05 -42.60 -1.38
C ASN A 20 -11.89 -41.73 -0.12
N ILE A 21 -11.14 -40.63 -0.24
CA ILE A 21 -10.97 -39.61 0.81
C ILE A 21 -12.29 -38.87 1.01
N HIS A 22 -13.04 -38.69 -0.09
CA HIS A 22 -14.39 -38.14 -0.06
C HIS A 22 -15.36 -39.08 -0.80
N LYS A 23 -16.52 -39.37 -0.21
CA LYS A 23 -17.50 -40.31 -0.78
C LYS A 23 -18.11 -39.72 -2.05
N TRP A 24 -18.27 -40.58 -3.06
CA TRP A 24 -18.93 -40.20 -4.31
C TRP A 24 -20.36 -39.70 -4.02
N PRO A 25 -20.76 -38.53 -4.56
CA PRO A 25 -22.10 -37.99 -4.33
C PRO A 25 -23.16 -38.86 -5.02
N ASN A 26 -24.25 -39.19 -4.31
CA ASN A 26 -25.42 -39.86 -4.91
C ASN A 26 -26.20 -38.86 -5.76
N ILE A 27 -25.77 -38.68 -7.01
CA ILE A 27 -26.39 -37.72 -7.92
C ILE A 27 -27.58 -38.39 -8.64
N SER A 28 -28.79 -37.98 -8.28
CA SER A 28 -30.00 -38.31 -9.04
C SER A 28 -30.06 -37.49 -10.34
N ARG A 29 -30.59 -38.06 -11.42
CA ARG A 29 -30.77 -37.36 -12.72
C ARG A 29 -31.56 -36.05 -12.58
N GLY A 30 -32.49 -35.98 -11.62
CA GLY A 30 -33.24 -34.76 -11.32
C GLY A 30 -32.41 -33.63 -10.71
N HIS A 31 -31.43 -33.96 -9.85
CA HIS A 31 -30.52 -32.95 -9.27
C HIS A 31 -29.54 -32.43 -10.32
N LEU A 32 -29.06 -33.30 -11.21
CA LEU A 32 -28.18 -32.89 -12.31
C LEU A 32 -28.88 -31.92 -13.27
N LEU A 33 -30.15 -32.18 -13.59
CA LEU A 33 -30.94 -31.32 -14.48
C LEU A 33 -31.23 -29.94 -13.86
N ALA A 34 -31.31 -29.86 -12.53
CA ALA A 34 -31.52 -28.60 -11.80
C ALA A 34 -30.24 -27.76 -11.69
N ILE A 35 -29.07 -28.40 -11.60
CA ILE A 35 -27.77 -27.72 -11.42
C ILE A 35 -27.16 -27.29 -12.77
N LEU A 36 -27.42 -28.04 -13.84
CA LEU A 36 -26.87 -27.79 -15.18
C LEU A 36 -27.01 -26.33 -15.67
N PRO A 37 -28.17 -25.65 -15.55
CA PRO A 37 -28.31 -24.28 -16.02
C PRO A 37 -27.43 -23.30 -15.24
N LEU A 38 -27.29 -23.51 -13.93
CA LEU A 38 -26.45 -22.69 -13.05
C LEU A 38 -24.97 -22.85 -13.41
N ASP A 39 -24.52 -24.09 -13.62
CA ASP A 39 -23.13 -24.40 -14.00
C ASP A 39 -22.78 -23.83 -15.39
N VAL A 40 -23.69 -23.94 -16.35
CA VAL A 40 -23.51 -23.37 -17.70
C VAL A 40 -23.39 -21.84 -17.63
N MET A 41 -24.28 -21.19 -16.89
CA MET A 41 -24.24 -19.72 -16.73
C MET A 41 -22.98 -19.27 -16.01
N HIS A 42 -22.56 -19.96 -14.95
CA HIS A 42 -21.33 -19.64 -14.22
C HIS A 42 -20.08 -19.83 -15.09
N THR A 43 -20.02 -20.92 -15.86
CA THR A 43 -18.92 -21.19 -16.80
C THR A 43 -18.85 -20.14 -17.90
N LEU A 44 -20.00 -19.76 -18.46
CA LEU A 44 -20.09 -18.72 -19.49
C LEU A 44 -19.66 -17.35 -18.94
N GLY A 45 -20.07 -17.00 -17.72
CA GLY A 45 -19.64 -15.77 -17.04
C GLY A 45 -18.12 -15.71 -16.83
N ASN A 46 -17.51 -16.82 -16.39
CA ASN A 46 -16.06 -16.91 -16.21
C ASN A 46 -15.31 -16.83 -17.54
N LEU A 47 -15.80 -17.49 -18.59
CA LEU A 47 -15.19 -17.43 -19.92
C LEU A 47 -15.22 -16.01 -20.48
N THR A 48 -16.40 -15.38 -20.46
CA THR A 48 -16.60 -14.02 -21.00
C THR A 48 -15.80 -12.97 -20.22
N THR A 49 -15.69 -13.10 -18.88
CA THR A 49 -14.83 -12.23 -18.05
C THR A 49 -13.35 -12.37 -18.40
N ASN A 50 -12.86 -13.60 -18.60
CA ASN A 50 -11.47 -13.79 -19.00
C ASN A 50 -11.19 -13.24 -20.41
N MET A 51 -12.15 -13.33 -21.32
CA MET A 51 -12.07 -12.71 -22.64
C MET A 51 -12.08 -11.18 -22.58
N SER A 52 -12.88 -10.58 -21.68
CA SER A 52 -12.92 -9.12 -21.52
C SER A 52 -11.61 -8.56 -20.95
N LEU A 53 -11.03 -9.22 -19.95
CA LEU A 53 -9.73 -8.85 -19.38
C LEU A 53 -8.57 -8.93 -20.39
N SER A 54 -8.71 -9.74 -21.44
CA SER A 54 -7.74 -9.79 -22.55
C SER A 54 -7.88 -8.64 -23.55
N LYS A 55 -9.04 -7.96 -23.57
CA LYS A 55 -9.35 -6.89 -24.55
C LYS A 55 -9.39 -5.50 -23.94
N VAL A 56 -9.62 -5.38 -22.63
CA VAL A 56 -9.77 -4.11 -21.93
C VAL A 56 -8.95 -4.11 -20.66
N SER A 57 -8.70 -2.94 -20.09
CA SER A 57 -7.94 -2.84 -18.85
C SER A 57 -8.63 -3.59 -17.71
N VAL A 58 -7.81 -4.11 -16.79
CA VAL A 58 -8.30 -4.77 -15.58
C VAL A 58 -9.16 -3.81 -14.76
N SER A 59 -8.70 -2.55 -14.61
CA SER A 59 -9.46 -1.49 -13.92
C SER A 59 -10.85 -1.28 -14.52
N PHE A 60 -10.97 -1.15 -15.84
CA PHE A 60 -12.28 -0.97 -16.49
C PHE A 60 -13.19 -2.18 -16.35
N SER A 61 -12.62 -3.38 -16.40
CA SER A 61 -13.39 -4.61 -16.17
C SER A 61 -13.96 -4.66 -14.75
N HIS A 62 -13.22 -4.18 -13.74
CA HIS A 62 -13.73 -4.04 -12.37
C HIS A 62 -14.75 -2.90 -12.24
N THR A 63 -14.56 -1.79 -12.96
CA THR A 63 -15.52 -0.67 -13.03
C THR A 63 -16.87 -1.11 -13.62
N ILE A 64 -16.88 -1.88 -14.72
CA ILE A 64 -18.12 -2.43 -15.29
C ILE A 64 -18.80 -3.40 -14.33
N LYS A 65 -18.03 -4.22 -13.60
CA LYS A 65 -18.61 -5.15 -12.60
C LYS A 65 -19.38 -4.39 -11.52
N ALA A 66 -19.03 -3.15 -11.19
CA ALA A 66 -19.81 -2.33 -10.26
C ALA A 66 -21.24 -2.01 -10.76
N MET A 67 -21.56 -2.23 -12.04
CA MET A 67 -22.93 -2.15 -12.58
C MET A 67 -23.78 -3.40 -12.29
N GLU A 68 -23.25 -4.42 -11.62
CA GLU A 68 -23.98 -5.63 -11.25
C GLU A 68 -25.35 -5.37 -10.58
N PRO A 69 -25.52 -4.37 -9.70
CA PRO A 69 -26.84 -4.02 -9.17
C PRO A 69 -27.84 -3.57 -10.24
N LEU A 70 -27.38 -2.83 -11.26
CA LEU A 70 -28.22 -2.39 -12.38
C LEU A 70 -28.70 -3.60 -13.19
N PHE A 71 -27.77 -4.48 -13.58
CA PHE A 71 -28.11 -5.68 -14.34
C PHE A 71 -29.02 -6.62 -13.56
N THR A 72 -28.78 -6.77 -12.25
CA THR A 72 -29.64 -7.58 -11.37
C THR A 72 -31.07 -7.04 -11.35
N VAL A 73 -31.26 -5.73 -11.22
CA VAL A 73 -32.59 -5.12 -11.24
C VAL A 73 -33.27 -5.29 -12.59
N VAL A 74 -32.56 -5.03 -13.70
CA VAL A 74 -33.11 -5.19 -15.05
C VAL A 74 -33.51 -6.65 -15.31
N LEU A 75 -32.64 -7.62 -14.99
CA LEU A 75 -32.93 -9.03 -15.20
C LEU A 75 -34.06 -9.51 -14.28
N SER A 76 -34.11 -9.06 -13.03
CA SER A 76 -35.21 -9.38 -12.11
C SER A 76 -36.55 -8.86 -12.64
N THR A 77 -36.60 -7.62 -13.11
CA THR A 77 -37.83 -7.07 -13.72
C THR A 77 -38.26 -7.85 -14.97
N MET A 78 -37.31 -8.31 -15.78
CA MET A 78 -37.59 -9.03 -17.04
C MET A 78 -38.04 -10.47 -16.82
N PHE A 79 -37.46 -11.17 -15.84
CA PHE A 79 -37.74 -12.60 -15.61
C PHE A 79 -38.75 -12.87 -14.49
N LEU A 80 -38.76 -12.06 -13.42
CA LEU A 80 -39.68 -12.23 -12.29
C LEU A 80 -40.86 -11.25 -12.32
N GLY A 81 -40.80 -10.20 -13.16
CA GLY A 81 -41.87 -9.18 -13.24
C GLY A 81 -41.98 -8.29 -12.00
N GLU A 82 -41.03 -8.39 -11.06
CA GLU A 82 -41.00 -7.58 -9.85
C GLU A 82 -40.46 -6.19 -10.16
N ILE A 83 -41.32 -5.17 -10.07
CA ILE A 83 -40.90 -3.78 -10.27
C ILE A 83 -40.28 -3.27 -8.96
N PRO A 84 -38.99 -2.87 -8.97
CA PRO A 84 -38.32 -2.34 -7.78
C PRO A 84 -38.96 -1.03 -7.33
N THR A 85 -38.79 -0.71 -6.04
CA THR A 85 -39.28 0.56 -5.49
C THR A 85 -38.53 1.75 -6.10
N THR A 86 -39.16 2.93 -6.08
CA THR A 86 -38.58 4.18 -6.58
C THR A 86 -37.27 4.54 -5.88
N TRP A 87 -37.11 4.17 -4.60
CA TRP A 87 -35.86 4.36 -3.84
C TRP A 87 -34.71 3.49 -4.35
N VAL A 88 -34.97 2.24 -4.73
CA VAL A 88 -33.97 1.35 -5.35
C VAL A 88 -33.56 1.86 -6.73
N LEU A 89 -34.52 2.37 -7.50
CA LEU A 89 -34.20 2.99 -8.79
C LEU A 89 -33.36 4.27 -8.63
N SER A 90 -33.65 5.07 -7.59
CA SER A 90 -32.88 6.27 -7.28
C SER A 90 -31.46 5.96 -6.80
N SER A 91 -31.23 4.83 -6.12
CA SER A 91 -29.87 4.44 -5.68
C SER A 91 -29.01 3.90 -6.82
N LEU A 92 -29.61 3.44 -7.93
CA LEU A 92 -28.88 3.05 -9.13
C LEU A 92 -28.30 4.24 -9.89
N VAL A 93 -28.94 5.41 -9.84
CA VAL A 93 -28.48 6.64 -10.53
C VAL A 93 -27.04 7.02 -10.13
N PRO A 94 -26.67 7.16 -8.84
CA PRO A 94 -25.30 7.47 -8.46
C PRO A 94 -24.33 6.33 -8.77
N ILE A 95 -24.75 5.05 -8.72
CA ILE A 95 -23.89 3.91 -9.06
C ILE A 95 -23.52 3.95 -10.54
N VAL A 96 -24.52 4.07 -11.42
CA VAL A 96 -24.32 4.14 -12.87
C VAL A 96 -23.58 5.43 -13.24
N GLY A 97 -23.92 6.55 -12.61
CA GLY A 97 -23.21 7.82 -12.79
C GLY A 97 -21.73 7.73 -12.40
N GLY A 98 -21.43 7.08 -11.27
CA GLY A 98 -20.07 6.84 -10.80
C GLY A 98 -19.28 5.93 -11.75
N VAL A 99 -19.89 4.86 -12.26
CA VAL A 99 -19.27 3.98 -13.26
C VAL A 99 -18.98 4.74 -14.55
N ILE A 100 -19.93 5.53 -15.06
CA ILE A 100 -19.73 6.34 -16.27
C ILE A 100 -18.57 7.32 -16.05
N LEU A 101 -18.56 8.05 -14.94
CA LEU A 101 -17.49 9.00 -14.61
C LEU A 101 -16.13 8.31 -14.47
N ALA A 102 -16.08 7.15 -13.84
CA ALA A 102 -14.86 6.36 -13.72
C ALA A 102 -14.38 5.81 -15.07
N SER A 103 -15.30 5.36 -15.95
CA SER A 103 -14.97 4.95 -17.31
C SER A 103 -14.38 6.10 -18.14
N LEU A 104 -14.79 7.35 -17.89
CA LEU A 104 -14.15 8.52 -18.50
C LEU A 104 -12.70 8.72 -18.04
N THR A 105 -12.27 8.20 -16.89
CA THR A 105 -10.85 8.32 -16.49
C THR A 105 -9.88 7.45 -17.32
N GLU A 106 -10.39 6.45 -18.06
CA GLU A 106 -9.60 5.78 -19.11
C GLU A 106 -9.21 6.74 -20.25
N ASP A 107 -9.90 7.90 -20.35
CA ASP A 107 -9.51 8.97 -21.24
C ASP A 107 -8.10 9.45 -20.94
N LEU A 108 -7.54 9.30 -19.73
CA LEU A 108 -6.19 9.77 -19.45
C LEU A 108 -5.12 9.04 -20.29
N ARG A 109 -5.33 7.75 -20.60
CA ARG A 109 -4.44 7.00 -21.49
C ARG A 109 -4.63 7.41 -22.95
N ALA A 110 -5.87 7.60 -23.38
CA ALA A 110 -6.20 8.02 -24.74
C ALA A 110 -5.71 9.46 -25.01
N PHE A 111 -6.00 10.37 -24.09
CA PHE A 111 -5.54 11.76 -24.05
C PHE A 111 -4.03 11.85 -23.98
N GLY A 112 -3.39 11.06 -23.12
CA GLY A 112 -1.93 10.96 -23.08
C GLY A 112 -1.35 10.50 -24.42
N LYS A 113 -1.98 9.53 -25.08
CA LYS A 113 -1.57 9.06 -26.42
C LYS A 113 -1.76 10.13 -27.50
N GLU A 114 -2.87 10.87 -27.48
CA GLU A 114 -3.15 11.94 -28.44
C GLU A 114 -2.17 13.11 -28.29
N LYS A 115 -1.86 13.50 -27.05
CA LYS A 115 -0.94 14.62 -26.74
C LYS A 115 0.54 14.21 -26.69
N GLY A 116 0.84 12.91 -26.77
CA GLY A 116 2.21 12.40 -26.59
C GLY A 116 2.74 12.51 -25.16
N TRP A 117 1.85 12.56 -24.16
CA TRP A 117 2.19 12.63 -22.74
C TRP A 117 2.14 11.25 -22.09
N CYS A 118 3.10 10.98 -21.20
CA CYS A 118 3.08 9.76 -20.39
C CYS A 118 1.90 9.84 -19.40
N PRO A 119 0.90 8.94 -19.47
CA PRO A 119 -0.28 9.01 -18.61
C PRO A 119 0.06 8.88 -17.12
N TYR A 120 1.13 8.16 -16.78
CA TYR A 120 1.60 8.01 -15.40
C TYR A 120 2.07 9.33 -14.80
N PHE A 121 3.00 10.03 -15.47
CA PHE A 121 3.49 11.31 -15.00
C PHE A 121 2.42 12.40 -15.04
N LEU A 122 1.52 12.32 -16.03
CA LEU A 122 0.36 13.20 -16.12
C LEU A 122 -0.57 13.00 -14.91
N ALA A 123 -0.96 11.76 -14.59
CA ALA A 123 -1.81 11.45 -13.43
C ALA A 123 -1.17 11.97 -12.14
N ARG A 124 0.13 11.73 -11.95
CA ARG A 124 0.89 12.18 -10.79
C ARG A 124 0.92 13.70 -10.66
N HIS A 125 1.15 14.42 -11.76
CA HIS A 125 1.14 15.88 -11.76
C HIS A 125 -0.25 16.45 -11.46
N MET A 126 -1.31 15.78 -11.94
CA MET A 126 -2.70 16.19 -11.72
C MET A 126 -3.17 16.01 -10.27
N VAL A 127 -2.48 15.21 -9.43
CA VAL A 127 -2.83 15.03 -8.01
C VAL A 127 -2.88 16.37 -7.25
N GLN A 128 -1.98 17.30 -7.57
CA GLN A 128 -1.93 18.63 -6.94
C GLN A 128 -3.16 19.50 -7.25
N PHE A 129 -3.83 19.25 -8.37
CA PHE A 129 -4.95 20.06 -8.85
C PHE A 129 -6.31 19.36 -8.68
N ALA A 130 -6.30 18.08 -8.33
CA ALA A 130 -7.51 17.27 -8.24
C ALA A 130 -8.26 17.54 -6.92
N ASN A 131 -9.58 17.67 -7.02
CA ASN A 131 -10.44 17.76 -5.82
C ASN A 131 -10.72 16.39 -5.19
N VAL A 132 -10.71 15.33 -6.00
CA VAL A 132 -10.95 13.95 -5.57
C VAL A 132 -9.89 13.07 -6.21
N VAL A 133 -9.18 12.28 -5.39
CA VAL A 133 -8.15 11.35 -5.85
C VAL A 133 -8.51 9.96 -5.31
N VAL A 134 -8.65 9.00 -6.22
CA VAL A 134 -8.98 7.61 -5.88
C VAL A 134 -7.79 6.73 -6.19
N TYR A 135 -7.26 6.04 -5.18
CA TYR A 135 -6.12 5.14 -5.32
C TYR A 135 -6.13 4.04 -4.24
N SER A 136 -5.33 3.00 -4.46
CA SER A 136 -5.22 1.86 -3.54
C SER A 136 -4.53 2.23 -2.23
N TYR A 137 -4.91 1.56 -1.14
CA TYR A 137 -4.28 1.70 0.18
C TYR A 137 -2.76 1.63 0.17
N GLN A 138 -2.19 0.83 -0.72
CA GLN A 138 -0.74 0.69 -0.91
C GLN A 138 -0.03 2.04 -1.08
N TYR A 139 -0.63 2.95 -1.85
CA TYR A 139 -0.04 4.26 -2.12
C TYR A 139 -0.12 5.23 -0.94
N LEU A 140 -0.86 4.89 0.13
CA LEU A 140 -0.95 5.71 1.35
C LEU A 140 -0.25 5.08 2.54
N LEU A 141 -0.43 3.77 2.72
CA LEU A 141 0.01 3.01 3.90
C LEU A 141 1.38 2.34 3.72
N ASP A 142 1.77 1.96 2.49
CA ASP A 142 3.13 1.47 2.27
C ASP A 142 4.05 2.67 2.29
N PRO A 143 4.91 2.80 3.30
CA PRO A 143 5.71 3.99 3.41
C PRO A 143 6.68 4.13 2.22
N LYS A 144 7.04 3.03 1.52
CA LYS A 144 7.95 3.02 0.34
C LYS A 144 7.40 3.88 -0.78
N VAL A 145 6.08 3.88 -0.92
CA VAL A 145 5.37 4.53 -2.01
C VAL A 145 4.64 5.78 -1.52
N ALA A 146 4.20 5.80 -0.27
CA ALA A 146 3.44 6.90 0.33
C ALA A 146 4.12 8.25 0.18
N GLY A 147 5.45 8.31 0.29
CA GLY A 147 6.21 9.54 0.14
C GLY A 147 6.06 10.22 -1.23
N ILE A 148 5.69 9.48 -2.29
CA ILE A 148 5.57 10.01 -3.66
C ILE A 148 4.27 10.81 -3.83
N ILE A 149 3.16 10.29 -3.30
CA ILE A 149 1.83 10.87 -3.50
C ILE A 149 1.43 11.72 -2.31
N SER A 150 1.68 11.25 -1.09
CA SER A 150 1.24 11.96 0.11
C SER A 150 1.82 13.37 0.13
N LYS A 151 3.10 13.59 -0.22
CA LYS A 151 3.75 14.92 -0.23
C LYS A 151 3.01 15.97 -1.06
N GLU A 152 2.34 15.55 -2.13
CA GLU A 152 1.58 16.44 -3.00
C GLU A 152 0.20 16.82 -2.43
N MET A 153 -0.26 16.10 -1.40
CA MET A 153 -1.55 16.33 -0.75
C MET A 153 -1.43 17.26 0.46
N GLN A 154 -2.41 18.17 0.59
CA GLN A 154 -2.51 19.11 1.69
C GLN A 154 -2.96 18.42 2.99
N ARG A 155 -2.64 19.01 4.15
CA ARG A 155 -3.05 18.46 5.47
C ARG A 155 -4.55 18.51 5.72
N GLU A 156 -5.23 19.45 5.05
CA GLU A 156 -6.68 19.67 5.13
C GLU A 156 -7.47 18.67 4.27
N SER A 157 -6.80 17.80 3.51
CA SER A 157 -7.47 16.76 2.75
C SER A 157 -8.16 15.74 3.66
N VAL A 158 -9.39 15.38 3.31
CA VAL A 158 -10.14 14.30 3.95
C VAL A 158 -9.75 12.97 3.32
N VAL A 159 -9.26 12.03 4.14
CA VAL A 159 -8.91 10.68 3.69
C VAL A 159 -10.06 9.74 4.01
N VAL A 160 -10.51 8.96 3.02
CA VAL A 160 -11.55 7.94 3.20
C VAL A 160 -10.99 6.57 2.85
N PHE A 161 -10.92 5.68 3.84
CA PHE A 161 -10.59 4.27 3.64
C PHE A 161 -11.88 3.49 3.41
N ASP A 162 -12.10 2.99 2.19
CA ASP A 162 -13.31 2.25 1.83
C ASP A 162 -13.06 0.74 1.71
N GLU A 163 -13.87 -0.09 2.38
CA GLU A 163 -13.66 -1.53 2.59
C GLU A 163 -12.44 -1.88 3.46
N ALA A 164 -12.20 -1.08 4.51
CA ALA A 164 -11.05 -1.14 5.40
C ALA A 164 -11.00 -2.35 6.37
N HIS A 165 -11.63 -3.48 6.06
CA HIS A 165 -11.64 -4.64 6.96
C HIS A 165 -10.29 -5.34 7.08
N ASN A 166 -9.40 -5.19 6.08
CA ASN A 166 -8.05 -5.77 6.04
C ASN A 166 -6.93 -4.75 6.26
N ILE A 167 -7.25 -3.56 6.79
CA ILE A 167 -6.28 -2.47 6.94
C ILE A 167 -5.11 -2.84 7.86
N ASP A 168 -5.38 -3.63 8.90
CA ASP A 168 -4.40 -4.16 9.85
C ASP A 168 -3.40 -5.11 9.17
N ASN A 169 -3.90 -6.07 8.40
CA ASN A 169 -3.08 -7.01 7.63
C ASN A 169 -2.19 -6.26 6.64
N PHE A 170 -2.74 -5.24 5.97
CA PHE A 170 -1.97 -4.40 5.06
C PHE A 170 -0.83 -3.66 5.77
N CYS A 171 -1.11 -3.06 6.93
CA CYS A 171 -0.11 -2.37 7.75
C CYS A 171 1.00 -3.32 8.22
N ILE A 172 0.63 -4.52 8.64
CA ILE A 172 1.58 -5.56 9.07
C ILE A 172 2.46 -6.00 7.89
N GLU A 173 1.87 -6.24 6.73
CA GLU A 173 2.60 -6.67 5.52
C GLU A 173 3.57 -5.59 5.03
N ALA A 174 3.16 -4.32 5.04
CA ALA A 174 3.97 -3.19 4.57
C ALA A 174 5.30 -3.03 5.34
N LEU A 175 5.33 -3.40 6.63
CA LEU A 175 6.52 -3.32 7.48
C LEU A 175 7.22 -4.67 7.70
N SER A 176 6.65 -5.78 7.21
CA SER A 176 7.23 -7.11 7.36
C SER A 176 8.19 -7.41 6.20
N VAL A 177 9.30 -8.10 6.50
CA VAL A 177 10.33 -8.45 5.51
C VAL A 177 10.71 -9.91 5.64
N SER A 178 10.78 -10.61 4.51
CA SER A 178 11.17 -12.02 4.42
C SER A 178 12.50 -12.16 3.67
N VAL A 179 13.51 -12.68 4.37
CA VAL A 179 14.84 -12.96 3.83
C VAL A 179 15.00 -14.46 3.66
N ARG A 180 15.16 -14.90 2.41
CA ARG A 180 15.34 -16.31 2.03
C ARG A 180 16.80 -16.59 1.71
N LYS A 181 17.20 -17.86 1.65
CA LYS A 181 18.54 -18.27 1.19
C LYS A 181 18.90 -17.67 -0.18
N GLN A 182 17.96 -17.63 -1.11
CA GLN A 182 18.12 -16.99 -2.41
C GLN A 182 18.42 -15.48 -2.30
N THR A 183 17.79 -14.80 -1.33
CA THR A 183 18.06 -13.38 -1.05
C THR A 183 19.50 -13.17 -0.58
N ILE A 184 20.00 -14.04 0.30
CA ILE A 184 21.38 -13.98 0.80
C ILE A 184 22.40 -14.26 -0.31
N GLU A 185 22.16 -15.25 -1.15
CA GLU A 185 23.02 -15.57 -2.31
C GLU A 185 23.00 -14.44 -3.35
N GLY A 186 21.83 -13.85 -3.60
CA GLY A 186 21.68 -12.66 -4.44
C GLY A 186 22.44 -11.46 -3.88
N ALA A 187 22.26 -11.15 -2.60
CA ALA A 187 22.93 -10.05 -1.91
C ALA A 187 24.46 -10.23 -1.92
N THR A 188 24.95 -11.46 -1.72
CA THR A 188 26.39 -11.78 -1.80
C THR A 188 26.94 -11.46 -3.20
N ARG A 189 26.22 -11.82 -4.26
CA ARG A 189 26.60 -11.46 -5.64
C ARG A 189 26.60 -9.95 -5.85
N ASN A 190 25.60 -9.23 -5.33
CA ASN A 190 25.53 -7.76 -5.44
C ASN A 190 26.71 -7.09 -4.73
N ILE A 191 27.03 -7.51 -3.51
CA ILE A 191 28.15 -6.98 -2.71
C ILE A 191 29.49 -7.23 -3.42
N ASN A 192 29.67 -8.36 -4.09
CA ASN A 192 30.91 -8.64 -4.84
C ASN A 192 31.05 -7.80 -6.11
N LYS A 193 29.93 -7.35 -6.70
CA LYS A 193 29.93 -6.48 -7.89
C LYS A 193 30.16 -5.01 -7.55
N MET A 194 29.60 -4.50 -6.44
CA MET A 194 29.71 -3.07 -6.07
C MET A 194 31.15 -2.52 -5.99
N PRO A 195 32.16 -3.24 -5.48
CA PRO A 195 33.55 -2.77 -5.50
C PRO A 195 34.07 -2.49 -6.90
N GLN A 196 33.68 -3.31 -7.89
CA GLN A 196 34.10 -3.12 -9.29
C GLN A 196 33.50 -1.83 -9.84
N GLU A 197 32.21 -1.59 -9.59
CA GLU A 197 31.53 -0.35 -10.00
C GLU A 197 32.10 0.88 -9.29
N ILE A 198 32.40 0.80 -7.98
CA ILE A 198 33.03 1.89 -7.25
C ILE A 198 34.42 2.21 -7.82
N ASN A 199 35.22 1.20 -8.13
CA ASN A 199 36.56 1.41 -8.68
C ASN A 199 36.50 2.00 -10.11
N ARG A 200 35.58 1.51 -10.93
CA ARG A 200 35.29 2.06 -12.27
C ARG A 200 34.84 3.52 -12.18
N PHE A 201 33.94 3.83 -11.26
CA PHE A 201 33.43 5.18 -11.07
C PHE A 201 34.51 6.13 -10.53
N LYS A 202 35.34 5.68 -9.57
CA LYS A 202 36.50 6.46 -9.09
C LYS A 202 37.49 6.81 -10.20
N ALA A 203 37.69 5.93 -11.17
CA ALA A 203 38.55 6.20 -12.31
C ALA A 203 37.96 7.25 -13.27
N THR A 204 36.63 7.40 -13.29
CA THR A 204 35.90 8.31 -14.18
C THR A 204 35.61 9.65 -13.52
N ASP A 205 35.09 9.66 -12.29
CA ASP A 205 34.71 10.85 -11.53
C ASP A 205 34.83 10.62 -10.01
N ALA A 206 36.06 10.73 -9.50
CA ALA A 206 36.31 10.72 -8.05
C ALA A 206 35.72 11.94 -7.32
N GLY A 207 35.44 13.04 -8.03
CA GLY A 207 34.93 14.28 -7.46
C GLY A 207 33.53 14.12 -6.90
N ARG A 208 32.65 13.44 -7.65
CA ARG A 208 31.27 13.19 -7.23
C ARG A 208 31.16 12.24 -6.03
N LEU A 209 32.03 11.23 -5.92
CA LEU A 209 32.11 10.37 -4.74
C LEU A 209 32.59 11.13 -3.50
N ARG A 210 33.50 12.08 -3.67
CA ARG A 210 33.94 12.98 -2.58
C ARG A 210 32.85 13.96 -2.16
N ALA A 211 32.08 14.48 -3.12
CA ALA A 211 30.92 15.32 -2.85
C ALA A 211 29.83 14.54 -2.09
N GLU A 212 29.59 13.28 -2.43
CA GLU A 212 28.73 12.38 -1.66
C GLU A 212 29.20 12.21 -0.23
N TYR A 213 30.49 11.90 -0.02
CA TYR A 213 31.06 11.79 1.32
C TYR A 213 30.84 13.06 2.14
N ASN A 214 31.10 14.24 1.58
CA ASN A 214 30.90 15.52 2.25
C ASN A 214 29.42 15.72 2.62
N ARG A 215 28.48 15.44 1.70
CA ARG A 215 27.03 15.49 1.97
C ARG A 215 26.63 14.57 3.13
N VAL A 216 27.22 13.38 3.22
CA VAL A 216 26.96 12.42 4.31
C VAL A 216 27.57 12.90 5.65
N VAL A 217 28.72 13.58 5.62
CA VAL A 217 29.40 14.13 6.81
C VAL A 217 28.66 15.34 7.38
N ASP A 218 28.22 16.25 6.51
CA ASP A 218 27.48 17.47 6.89
C ASP A 218 26.08 17.14 7.45
N GLY A 219 25.70 15.85 7.35
CA GLY A 219 24.45 15.29 7.82
C GLY A 219 23.33 15.51 6.81
N LEU A 220 22.28 14.69 6.93
CA LEU A 220 21.02 14.87 6.19
C LEU A 220 20.27 16.16 6.59
N ALA A 221 20.88 17.04 7.39
CA ALA A 221 20.31 18.24 7.98
C ALA A 221 20.06 19.39 6.97
N GLN A 222 20.66 19.37 5.77
CA GLN A 222 20.35 20.31 4.68
C GLN A 222 19.21 19.82 3.75
N ARG A 223 18.29 18.99 4.26
CA ARG A 223 17.07 18.57 3.54
C ARG A 223 16.13 19.72 3.12
N GLY A 224 16.38 20.95 3.55
CA GLY A 224 15.57 22.12 3.20
C GLY A 224 15.90 22.81 1.86
N ASN A 225 17.02 22.50 1.19
CA ASN A 225 17.52 23.36 0.10
C ASN A 225 18.08 22.67 -1.17
N LEU A 226 17.88 21.36 -1.34
CA LEU A 226 18.20 20.70 -2.62
C LEU A 226 17.01 20.80 -3.58
N PRO A 227 17.23 21.08 -4.89
CA PRO A 227 16.16 21.10 -5.87
C PRO A 227 15.43 19.76 -5.84
N THR A 228 14.12 19.83 -5.67
CA THR A 228 13.16 18.73 -5.60
C THR A 228 13.06 18.03 -6.96
N GLY A 229 14.15 17.39 -7.40
CA GLY A 229 14.16 16.46 -8.52
C GLY A 229 13.66 15.09 -8.07
N ASP A 230 12.87 14.45 -8.93
CA ASP A 230 12.05 13.23 -8.78
C ASP A 230 12.71 11.94 -8.22
N THR A 231 13.80 11.99 -7.46
CA THR A 231 14.66 10.81 -7.23
C THR A 231 15.08 10.58 -5.78
N TRP A 232 14.40 11.17 -4.80
CA TRP A 232 14.63 10.82 -3.39
C TRP A 232 13.39 10.17 -2.77
N LEU A 233 13.28 8.85 -2.98
CA LEU A 233 12.37 8.02 -2.20
C LEU A 233 12.90 8.01 -0.76
N ALA A 234 12.12 8.58 0.15
CA ALA A 234 12.44 8.59 1.56
C ALA A 234 12.63 7.15 2.06
N ASN A 235 13.56 6.94 2.99
CA ASN A 235 13.60 5.70 3.74
C ASN A 235 12.24 5.53 4.45
N PRO A 236 11.46 4.53 4.04
CA PRO A 236 10.05 4.54 4.31
C PRO A 236 9.72 4.01 5.71
N ALA A 237 10.56 3.14 6.23
CA ALA A 237 10.39 2.53 7.53
C ALA A 237 10.83 3.43 8.71
N LEU A 238 11.26 4.67 8.46
CA LEU A 238 11.85 5.51 9.51
C LEU A 238 10.89 6.65 9.89
N PRO A 239 10.54 6.79 11.19
CA PRO A 239 9.97 8.03 11.71
C PRO A 239 10.76 9.27 11.29
N ASP A 240 10.08 10.37 10.99
CA ASP A 240 10.69 11.61 10.49
C ASP A 240 11.82 12.17 11.38
N ASP A 241 11.81 11.85 12.67
CA ASP A 241 12.83 12.28 13.64
C ASP A 241 14.17 11.59 13.48
N ILE A 242 14.18 10.36 12.97
CA ILE A 242 15.40 9.61 12.68
C ILE A 242 16.16 10.25 11.51
N LEU A 243 15.45 10.89 10.59
CA LEU A 243 16.00 11.47 9.38
C LEU A 243 16.85 12.72 9.64
N LYS A 244 16.88 13.23 10.88
CA LYS A 244 17.65 14.40 11.32
C LYS A 244 19.02 14.04 11.90
N GLU A 245 19.30 12.76 12.12
CA GLU A 245 20.55 12.29 12.72
C GLU A 245 21.68 12.16 11.67
N ALA A 246 22.91 12.48 12.07
CA ALA A 246 24.08 12.29 11.23
C ALA A 246 24.45 10.80 11.07
N VAL A 247 24.82 10.43 9.85
CA VAL A 247 25.27 9.08 9.50
C VAL A 247 26.55 8.70 10.28
N PRO A 248 26.60 7.51 10.91
CA PRO A 248 27.77 7.04 11.65
C PRO A 248 29.06 7.06 10.82
N GLY A 249 30.16 7.49 11.44
CA GLY A 249 31.48 7.59 10.81
C GLY A 249 31.91 6.33 10.06
N ASN A 250 31.61 5.16 10.64
CA ASN A 250 32.02 3.85 10.15
C ASN A 250 31.40 3.45 8.81
N ILE A 251 30.25 4.03 8.44
CA ILE A 251 29.57 3.75 7.17
C ILE A 251 29.63 4.92 6.18
N ARG A 252 30.35 6.01 6.49
CA ARG A 252 30.45 7.18 5.60
C ARG A 252 31.21 6.87 4.32
N ARG A 253 32.25 6.03 4.38
CA ARG A 253 33.00 5.61 3.18
C ARG A 253 32.34 4.39 2.56
N ALA A 254 32.19 4.41 1.23
CA ALA A 254 31.55 3.32 0.48
C ALA A 254 32.22 1.95 0.75
N GLU A 255 33.55 1.89 0.77
CA GLU A 255 34.30 0.65 1.04
C GLU A 255 33.99 0.06 2.42
N HIS A 256 33.98 0.91 3.45
CA HIS A 256 33.71 0.47 4.82
C HIS A 256 32.25 0.01 4.96
N PHE A 257 31.32 0.72 4.29
CA PHE A 257 29.92 0.33 4.23
C PHE A 257 29.74 -1.05 3.58
N LEU A 258 30.43 -1.34 2.47
CA LEU A 258 30.40 -2.67 1.86
C LEU A 258 30.97 -3.75 2.79
N SER A 259 32.02 -3.45 3.56
CA SER A 259 32.55 -4.37 4.57
C SER A 259 31.55 -4.65 5.70
N VAL A 260 30.76 -3.65 6.10
CA VAL A 260 29.66 -3.82 7.08
C VAL A 260 28.55 -4.70 6.48
N LEU A 261 28.12 -4.44 5.24
CA LEU A 261 27.10 -5.25 4.56
C LEU A 261 27.55 -6.69 4.35
N CYS A 262 28.81 -6.92 3.97
CA CYS A 262 29.37 -8.26 3.81
C CYS A 262 29.31 -9.05 5.12
N ARG A 263 29.76 -8.44 6.22
CA ARG A 263 29.69 -9.01 7.57
C ARG A 263 28.25 -9.30 8.01
N LEU A 264 27.32 -8.38 7.75
CA LEU A 264 25.90 -8.59 8.05
C LEU A 264 25.32 -9.77 7.25
N VAL A 265 25.55 -9.83 5.94
CA VAL A 265 25.06 -10.93 5.09
C VAL A 265 25.64 -12.28 5.52
N GLN A 266 26.92 -12.31 5.92
CA GLN A 266 27.55 -13.52 6.46
C GLN A 266 26.91 -13.99 7.77
N TYR A 267 26.61 -13.06 8.67
CA TYR A 267 25.90 -13.36 9.92
C TYR A 267 24.51 -13.94 9.64
N LEU A 268 23.72 -13.25 8.80
CA LEU A 268 22.38 -13.71 8.41
C LEU A 268 22.41 -15.09 7.73
N LYS A 269 23.46 -15.37 6.94
CA LYS A 269 23.66 -16.69 6.34
C LYS A 269 23.87 -17.76 7.41
N GLY A 270 24.70 -17.48 8.41
CA GLY A 270 24.94 -18.38 9.54
C GLY A 270 23.65 -18.69 10.31
N SER A 271 22.83 -17.66 10.57
CA SER A 271 21.52 -17.81 11.24
C SER A 271 20.48 -18.59 10.43
N LEU A 272 20.61 -18.64 9.10
CA LEU A 272 19.69 -19.39 8.22
C LEU A 272 20.09 -20.85 8.05
N ASP A 273 21.35 -21.20 8.29
CA ASP A 273 21.87 -22.57 8.16
C ASP A 273 21.64 -23.41 9.45
N THR A 274 21.13 -22.81 10.53
CA THR A 274 20.73 -23.50 11.77
C THR A 274 19.34 -24.13 11.67
N ASP A 275 19.20 -25.40 12.08
CA ASP A 275 17.94 -26.17 12.04
C ASP A 275 16.98 -25.87 13.22
N ILE A 276 17.30 -24.90 14.07
CA ILE A 276 16.51 -24.57 15.27
C ILE A 276 15.60 -23.40 14.95
N VAL A 277 14.30 -23.58 15.19
CA VAL A 277 13.33 -22.50 15.09
C VAL A 277 13.45 -21.59 16.31
N GLU A 278 14.05 -20.42 16.11
CA GLU A 278 14.19 -19.41 17.15
C GLU A 278 13.31 -18.20 16.85
N LYS A 279 12.64 -17.72 17.90
CA LYS A 279 11.89 -16.46 17.89
C LYS A 279 12.61 -15.46 18.78
N GLU A 280 13.09 -14.39 18.19
CA GLU A 280 13.84 -13.34 18.89
C GLU A 280 13.16 -11.97 18.77
N GLY A 281 13.41 -11.11 19.76
CA GLY A 281 13.05 -9.69 19.67
C GLY A 281 14.11 -8.88 18.93
N PRO A 282 13.77 -7.76 18.29
CA PRO A 282 14.73 -6.91 17.58
C PRO A 282 15.91 -6.47 18.45
N LEU A 283 15.67 -6.14 19.72
CA LEU A 283 16.73 -5.69 20.63
C LEU A 283 17.76 -6.80 20.93
N THR A 284 17.28 -8.03 21.15
CA THR A 284 18.15 -9.19 21.39
C THR A 284 18.99 -9.48 20.16
N PHE A 285 18.36 -9.47 18.98
CA PHE A 285 19.03 -9.68 17.71
C PHE A 285 20.09 -8.61 17.42
N VAL A 286 19.77 -7.33 17.64
CA VAL A 286 20.73 -6.22 17.48
C VAL A 286 21.92 -6.37 18.43
N ASN A 287 21.68 -6.79 19.68
CA ASN A 287 22.74 -7.05 20.64
C ASN A 287 23.63 -8.23 20.21
N ALA A 288 23.05 -9.30 19.68
CA ALA A 288 23.79 -10.45 19.15
C ALA A 288 24.62 -10.08 17.90
N VAL A 289 24.04 -9.32 16.98
CA VAL A 289 24.75 -8.77 15.81
C VAL A 289 25.93 -7.89 16.26
N ASN A 290 25.75 -7.11 17.32
CA ASN A 290 26.82 -6.28 17.85
C ASN A 290 27.92 -7.11 18.52
N SER A 291 27.57 -8.12 19.32
CA SER A 291 28.56 -8.99 19.99
C SER A 291 29.38 -9.82 19.00
N ASP A 292 28.73 -10.37 17.98
CA ASP A 292 29.34 -11.39 17.12
C ASP A 292 30.08 -10.76 15.93
N VAL A 293 29.58 -9.60 15.46
CA VAL A 293 30.01 -9.00 14.20
C VAL A 293 30.52 -7.55 14.37
N GLY A 294 30.24 -6.92 15.52
CA GLY A 294 30.64 -5.54 15.80
C GLY A 294 29.88 -4.51 14.95
N ILE A 295 28.59 -4.75 14.69
CA ILE A 295 27.72 -3.81 13.97
C ILE A 295 26.75 -3.16 14.97
N ASP A 296 26.90 -1.86 15.17
CA ASP A 296 26.05 -1.11 16.11
C ASP A 296 24.62 -0.93 15.58
N GLN A 297 23.65 -0.79 16.49
CA GLN A 297 22.25 -0.45 16.16
C GLN A 297 22.13 0.76 15.23
N LYS A 298 22.94 1.80 15.49
CA LYS A 298 22.94 3.00 14.67
C LYS A 298 23.41 2.73 13.24
N MET A 299 24.33 1.79 13.02
CA MET A 299 24.73 1.42 11.64
C MET A 299 23.57 0.76 10.90
N LEU A 300 22.88 -0.19 11.55
CA LEU A 300 21.73 -0.89 10.98
C LEU A 300 20.62 0.08 10.55
N LYS A 301 20.30 1.05 11.42
CA LYS A 301 19.31 2.11 11.18
C LYS A 301 19.55 2.94 9.91
N PHE A 302 20.81 3.12 9.48
CA PHE A 302 21.17 3.92 8.30
C PHE A 302 21.52 3.08 7.06
N CYS A 303 21.38 1.75 7.11
CA CYS A 303 21.78 0.87 6.01
C CYS A 303 21.06 1.20 4.70
N TYR A 304 19.73 1.37 4.73
CA TYR A 304 18.96 1.67 3.53
C TYR A 304 19.34 3.03 2.92
N ASP A 305 19.32 4.10 3.70
CA ASP A 305 19.68 5.45 3.21
C ASP A 305 21.09 5.48 2.63
N ARG A 306 22.03 4.77 3.27
CA ARG A 306 23.43 4.71 2.81
C ARG A 306 23.54 3.96 1.50
N LEU A 307 22.88 2.82 1.36
CA LEU A 307 22.83 2.04 0.12
C LEU A 307 22.20 2.86 -1.00
N HIS A 308 21.07 3.50 -0.74
CA HIS A 308 20.36 4.29 -1.74
C HIS A 308 21.21 5.49 -2.22
N SER A 309 21.82 6.24 -1.30
CA SER A 309 22.76 7.34 -1.63
C SER A 309 23.93 6.86 -2.51
N LEU A 310 24.46 5.66 -2.21
CA LEU A 310 25.54 5.06 -2.99
C LEU A 310 25.07 4.66 -4.39
N MET A 311 23.92 3.99 -4.52
CA MET A 311 23.36 3.59 -5.82
C MET A 311 23.07 4.78 -6.73
N LEU A 312 22.49 5.86 -6.18
CA LEU A 312 22.27 7.12 -6.90
C LEU A 312 23.58 7.78 -7.36
N THR A 313 24.62 7.69 -6.54
CA THR A 313 25.93 8.27 -6.86
C THR A 313 26.67 7.47 -7.92
N LEU A 314 26.51 6.15 -7.92
CA LEU A 314 27.08 5.23 -8.92
C LEU A 314 26.26 5.15 -10.21
N GLU A 315 25.12 5.85 -10.30
CA GLU A 315 24.22 5.85 -11.47
C GLU A 315 23.80 4.45 -11.92
N ILE A 316 23.56 3.55 -10.96
CA ILE A 316 23.10 2.20 -11.24
C ILE A 316 21.66 2.29 -11.78
N THR A 317 21.48 1.97 -13.07
CA THR A 317 20.18 2.00 -13.74
C THR A 317 19.35 0.74 -13.49
N ASP A 318 20.00 -0.41 -13.31
CA ASP A 318 19.35 -1.72 -13.17
C ASP A 318 19.03 -2.01 -11.69
N THR A 319 17.98 -1.39 -11.17
CA THR A 319 17.55 -1.57 -9.77
C THR A 319 17.16 -3.01 -9.44
N ASP A 320 16.59 -3.74 -10.42
CA ASP A 320 16.15 -5.11 -10.25
C ASP A 320 17.31 -6.06 -9.92
N GLU A 321 18.51 -5.77 -10.43
CA GLU A 321 19.69 -6.58 -10.13
C GLU A 321 20.09 -6.47 -8.66
N PHE A 322 19.86 -5.31 -8.03
CA PHE A 322 20.25 -5.00 -6.66
C PHE A 322 19.11 -5.16 -5.65
N LEU A 323 17.97 -5.72 -6.06
CA LEU A 323 16.80 -5.95 -5.20
C LEU A 323 17.15 -6.75 -3.93
N HIS A 324 18.03 -7.74 -4.06
CA HIS A 324 18.38 -8.60 -2.93
C HIS A 324 19.13 -7.86 -1.82
N ILE A 325 20.13 -7.03 -2.18
CA ILE A 325 20.85 -6.23 -1.17
C ILE A 325 19.98 -5.11 -0.59
N GLN A 326 19.04 -4.57 -1.37
CA GLN A 326 18.03 -3.62 -0.88
C GLN A 326 17.15 -4.26 0.19
N MET A 327 16.64 -5.48 -0.03
CA MET A 327 15.85 -6.21 0.98
C MET A 327 16.62 -6.45 2.29
N ILE A 328 17.93 -6.74 2.22
CA ILE A 328 18.77 -6.88 3.43
C ILE A 328 18.91 -5.54 4.15
N CYS A 329 19.05 -4.43 3.42
CA CYS A 329 19.12 -3.11 4.02
C CYS A 329 17.78 -2.65 4.61
N ASP A 330 16.66 -3.01 3.98
CA ASP A 330 15.30 -2.81 4.53
C ASP A 330 15.16 -3.54 5.87
N PHE A 331 15.50 -4.84 5.90
CA PHE A 331 15.49 -5.65 7.11
C PHE A 331 16.37 -5.02 8.21
N ALA A 332 17.62 -4.66 7.89
CA ALA A 332 18.55 -4.04 8.84
C ALA A 332 18.01 -2.72 9.41
N THR A 333 17.44 -1.89 8.55
CA THR A 333 16.89 -0.58 8.92
C THR A 333 15.71 -0.74 9.87
N LEU A 334 14.77 -1.63 9.55
CA LEU A 334 13.60 -1.91 10.38
C LEU A 334 14.00 -2.44 11.77
N VAL A 335 14.91 -3.41 11.81
CA VAL A 335 15.42 -4.02 13.05
C VAL A 335 16.21 -3.00 13.89
N GLY A 336 17.01 -2.14 13.25
CA GLY A 336 17.75 -1.08 13.93
C GLY A 336 16.85 0.04 14.49
N THR A 337 15.66 0.20 13.92
CA THR A 337 14.74 1.32 14.22
C THR A 337 13.67 0.95 15.23
N TYR A 338 12.97 -0.14 14.99
CA TYR A 338 11.83 -0.53 15.80
C TYR A 338 12.24 -1.55 16.85
N THR A 339 12.29 -1.11 18.11
CA THR A 339 12.60 -1.98 19.25
C THR A 339 11.37 -2.72 19.80
N ARG A 340 10.16 -2.34 19.38
CA ARG A 340 8.87 -2.88 19.85
C ARG A 340 7.94 -3.11 18.66
N GLY A 341 6.98 -4.02 18.81
CA GLY A 341 5.99 -4.32 17.77
C GLY A 341 6.49 -5.24 16.64
N PHE A 342 7.69 -5.80 16.77
CA PHE A 342 8.27 -6.72 15.79
C PHE A 342 8.81 -7.98 16.47
N SER A 343 8.84 -9.08 15.73
CA SER A 343 9.61 -10.27 16.09
C SER A 343 10.34 -10.82 14.89
N ILE A 344 11.53 -11.37 15.12
CA ILE A 344 12.31 -12.07 14.11
C ILE A 344 12.08 -13.56 14.33
N ILE A 345 11.64 -14.25 13.28
CA ILE A 345 11.37 -15.69 13.29
C ILE A 345 12.34 -16.33 12.31
N MET A 346 13.09 -17.33 12.76
CA MET A 346 14.05 -18.08 11.94
C MET A 346 13.49 -19.49 11.70
N ASP A 347 12.87 -19.73 10.54
CA ASP A 347 12.29 -21.05 10.18
C ASP A 347 12.18 -21.22 8.66
N PRO A 348 12.93 -22.14 8.04
CA PRO A 348 14.02 -21.98 7.02
C PRO A 348 14.09 -20.67 6.19
N VAL A 349 13.47 -19.61 6.68
CA VAL A 349 13.32 -18.26 6.15
C VAL A 349 13.45 -17.35 7.36
N LEU A 350 14.21 -16.28 7.21
CA LEU A 350 14.34 -15.25 8.23
C LEU A 350 13.23 -14.23 8.00
N GLN A 351 12.20 -14.24 8.84
CA GLN A 351 11.05 -13.36 8.72
C GLN A 351 11.05 -12.33 9.84
N LEU A 352 11.17 -11.06 9.48
CA LEU A 352 10.82 -9.94 10.34
C LEU A 352 9.32 -9.70 10.22
N SER A 353 8.56 -10.06 11.25
CA SER A 353 7.11 -9.86 11.30
C SER A 353 6.77 -8.67 12.18
N CYS A 354 6.05 -7.71 11.60
CA CYS A 354 5.37 -6.66 12.35
C CYS A 354 4.10 -7.24 13.01
N HIS A 355 3.82 -6.84 14.25
CA HIS A 355 2.60 -7.21 14.98
C HIS A 355 1.78 -5.99 15.38
N ASP A 356 2.28 -4.79 15.07
CA ASP A 356 1.67 -3.52 15.48
C ASP A 356 1.32 -2.69 14.25
N ALA A 357 0.08 -2.84 13.79
CA ALA A 357 -0.46 -2.10 12.66
C ALA A 357 -0.49 -0.58 12.89
N SER A 358 -0.48 -0.12 14.15
CA SER A 358 -0.50 1.30 14.48
C SER A 358 0.74 2.04 13.95
N LEU A 359 1.86 1.35 13.80
CA LEU A 359 3.12 1.93 13.33
C LEU A 359 3.03 2.45 11.89
N ALA A 360 2.35 1.72 11.00
CA ALA A 360 2.23 2.09 9.59
C ALA A 360 1.18 3.20 9.36
N ILE A 361 0.08 3.19 10.12
CA ILE A 361 -1.01 4.15 9.94
C ILE A 361 -0.78 5.46 10.71
N LYS A 362 0.04 5.45 11.77
CA LYS A 362 0.31 6.63 12.60
C LYS A 362 0.69 7.89 11.82
N PRO A 363 1.60 7.85 10.81
CA PRO A 363 1.94 9.05 10.04
C PRO A 363 0.76 9.65 9.28
N ILE A 364 -0.26 8.85 8.92
CA ILE A 364 -1.47 9.32 8.24
C ILE A 364 -2.35 10.06 9.23
N PHE A 365 -2.58 9.49 10.42
CA PHE A 365 -3.35 10.16 11.47
C PHE A 365 -2.68 11.44 11.98
N ASP A 366 -1.35 11.48 12.04
CA ASP A 366 -0.61 12.67 12.46
C ASP A 366 -0.61 13.76 11.36
N ARG A 367 -0.81 13.38 10.09
CA ARG A 367 -0.74 14.29 8.93
C ARG A 367 -2.08 14.89 8.52
N PHE A 368 -3.11 14.07 8.42
CA PHE A 368 -4.41 14.46 7.87
C PHE A 368 -5.38 14.79 8.99
N HIS A 369 -6.12 15.90 8.84
CA HIS A 369 -7.04 16.36 9.89
C HIS A 369 -8.24 15.41 10.09
N SER A 370 -8.75 14.82 9.01
CA SER A 370 -9.92 13.96 9.03
C SER A 370 -9.67 12.69 8.24
N VAL A 371 -9.75 11.55 8.94
CA VAL A 371 -9.63 10.22 8.36
C VAL A 371 -10.91 9.44 8.68
N VAL A 372 -11.62 9.04 7.64
CA VAL A 372 -12.86 8.26 7.73
C VAL A 372 -12.55 6.82 7.34
N ILE A 373 -12.94 5.87 8.18
CA ILE A 373 -12.77 4.44 7.92
C ILE A 373 -14.15 3.82 7.74
N THR A 374 -14.44 3.31 6.54
CA THR A 374 -15.69 2.63 6.21
C THR A 374 -15.42 1.19 5.80
N SER A 375 -16.25 0.26 6.28
CA SER A 375 -16.32 -1.09 5.69
C SER A 375 -17.64 -1.76 6.04
N GLY A 376 -18.14 -2.56 5.10
CA GLY A 376 -19.36 -3.35 5.30
C GLY A 376 -19.21 -4.51 6.25
N THR A 377 -18.00 -4.89 6.62
CA THR A 377 -17.74 -6.11 7.40
C THR A 377 -17.05 -5.85 8.74
N LEU A 378 -16.83 -4.58 9.12
CA LEU A 378 -16.23 -4.21 10.41
C LEU A 378 -17.11 -4.72 11.57
N SER A 379 -16.67 -5.80 12.19
CA SER A 379 -17.36 -6.42 13.31
C SER A 379 -16.37 -7.26 14.12
N PRO A 380 -16.14 -6.96 15.41
CA PRO A 380 -16.67 -5.83 16.17
C PRO A 380 -15.95 -4.50 15.85
N ILE A 381 -16.70 -3.41 15.70
CA ILE A 381 -16.16 -2.08 15.36
C ILE A 381 -15.22 -1.51 16.43
N ASP A 382 -15.45 -1.86 17.70
CA ASP A 382 -14.65 -1.40 18.85
C ASP A 382 -13.21 -1.96 18.86
N LEU A 383 -12.93 -2.97 18.04
CA LEU A 383 -11.60 -3.58 17.93
C LEU A 383 -10.62 -2.68 17.18
N TYR A 384 -11.08 -2.01 16.11
CA TYR A 384 -10.21 -1.22 15.22
C TYR A 384 -9.54 -0.02 15.90
N PRO A 385 -10.23 0.77 16.75
CA PRO A 385 -9.59 1.80 17.57
C PRO A 385 -8.43 1.29 18.43
N ARG A 386 -8.57 0.07 18.98
CA ARG A 386 -7.54 -0.56 19.82
C ARG A 386 -6.38 -1.11 18.99
N LEU A 387 -6.67 -1.74 17.85
CA LEU A 387 -5.66 -2.30 16.95
C LEU A 387 -4.80 -1.22 16.29
N LEU A 388 -5.43 -0.15 15.81
CA LEU A 388 -4.78 0.94 15.09
C LEU A 388 -4.35 2.10 16.01
N ASN A 389 -4.63 1.97 17.32
CA ASN A 389 -4.28 2.93 18.38
C ASN A 389 -4.72 4.37 18.08
N PHE A 390 -6.00 4.56 17.77
CA PHE A 390 -6.60 5.88 17.58
C PHE A 390 -7.87 6.05 18.42
N ASN A 391 -8.19 7.30 18.73
CA ASN A 391 -9.42 7.66 19.44
C ASN A 391 -10.44 8.15 18.41
N PRO A 392 -11.44 7.33 18.02
CA PRO A 392 -12.52 7.82 17.17
C PRO A 392 -13.32 8.88 17.91
N VAL A 393 -13.82 9.88 17.19
CA VAL A 393 -14.92 10.70 17.71
C VAL A 393 -16.10 9.74 17.96
N PRO A 394 -16.67 9.70 19.19
CA PRO A 394 -17.68 8.73 19.55
C PRO A 394 -18.93 8.91 18.69
N SER A 395 -18.99 8.18 17.59
CA SER A 395 -20.21 7.93 16.85
C SER A 395 -20.85 6.71 17.50
N ALA A 396 -21.78 6.97 18.41
CA ALA A 396 -22.57 5.94 19.07
C ALA A 396 -23.52 5.27 18.07
N SER A 397 -23.00 4.54 17.08
CA SER A 397 -23.65 3.48 16.31
C SER A 397 -22.74 3.04 15.16
N SER A 398 -22.57 1.73 15.03
CA SER A 398 -21.81 1.08 13.96
C SER A 398 -22.21 1.59 12.58
N PHE A 399 -21.27 2.13 11.81
CA PHE A 399 -21.45 2.32 10.39
C PHE A 399 -21.30 0.95 9.72
N SER A 400 -22.41 0.30 9.36
CA SER A 400 -22.39 -1.00 8.70
C SER A 400 -23.15 -0.91 7.38
N THR A 401 -22.50 -1.30 6.27
CA THR A 401 -23.18 -1.46 4.98
C THR A 401 -23.73 -2.88 4.77
N LYS A 402 -23.68 -3.74 5.80
CA LYS A 402 -24.29 -5.09 5.77
C LYS A 402 -25.75 -4.98 5.39
N PHE A 403 -26.18 -5.82 4.45
CA PHE A 403 -27.53 -5.81 3.91
C PHE A 403 -28.61 -5.86 5.01
N ASP A 404 -28.36 -6.60 6.09
CA ASP A 404 -29.29 -6.78 7.22
C ASP A 404 -29.39 -5.56 8.15
N LEU A 405 -28.43 -4.61 8.09
CA LEU A 405 -28.34 -3.43 8.96
C LEU A 405 -28.66 -2.12 8.23
N ARG A 406 -28.89 -2.16 6.90
CA ARG A 406 -29.18 -0.97 6.09
C ARG A 406 -30.50 -0.28 6.43
N SER A 407 -31.46 -1.01 6.99
CA SER A 407 -32.75 -0.49 7.44
C SER A 407 -32.72 0.06 8.87
N ASP A 408 -31.57 0.01 9.54
CA ASP A 408 -31.42 0.62 10.87
C ASP A 408 -31.38 2.15 10.71
N PRO A 409 -32.34 2.90 11.30
CA PRO A 409 -32.37 4.36 11.25
C PRO A 409 -31.09 5.01 11.81
N GLY A 410 -30.36 4.30 12.68
CA GLY A 410 -29.05 4.75 13.17
C GLY A 410 -28.01 4.83 12.06
N VAL A 411 -27.97 3.85 11.16
CA VAL A 411 -27.03 3.81 10.03
C VAL A 411 -27.34 4.91 9.02
N GLU A 412 -28.61 5.09 8.63
CA GLU A 412 -29.03 6.15 7.70
C GLU A 412 -28.74 7.55 8.26
N ARG A 413 -29.05 7.78 9.54
CA ARG A 413 -28.80 9.06 10.22
C ARG A 413 -27.31 9.37 10.32
N ASN A 414 -26.48 8.35 10.48
CA ASN A 414 -25.02 8.50 10.54
C ASN A 414 -24.42 8.84 9.18
N TYR A 415 -24.88 8.21 8.08
CA TYR A 415 -24.49 8.62 6.73
C TYR A 415 -24.94 10.06 6.42
N GLY A 416 -26.16 10.43 6.83
CA GLY A 416 -26.65 11.81 6.71
C GLY A 416 -25.83 12.81 7.50
N ARG A 417 -25.38 12.44 8.72
CA ARG A 417 -24.50 13.27 9.55
C ARG A 417 -23.09 13.39 8.96
N LEU A 418 -22.55 12.31 8.40
CA LEU A 418 -21.25 12.33 7.71
C LEU A 418 -21.29 13.25 6.48
N LEU A 419 -22.37 13.18 5.68
CA LEU A 419 -22.59 14.11 4.57
C LEU A 419 -22.70 15.55 5.06
N LEU A 420 -23.40 15.80 6.17
CA LEU A 420 -23.47 17.13 6.77
C LEU A 420 -22.11 17.63 7.26
N GLU A 421 -21.30 16.79 7.93
CA GLU A 421 -19.95 17.14 8.39
C GLU A 421 -18.99 17.39 7.21
N MET A 422 -19.10 16.61 6.12
CA MET A 422 -18.35 16.87 4.88
C MET A 422 -18.76 18.20 4.23
N VAL A 423 -20.06 18.51 4.18
CA VAL A 423 -20.55 19.80 3.66
C VAL A 423 -20.14 20.95 4.56
N TYR A 424 -20.13 20.76 5.89
CA TYR A 424 -19.72 21.78 6.85
C TYR A 424 -18.23 22.11 6.72
N SER A 425 -17.37 21.08 6.63
CA SER A 425 -15.93 21.25 6.42
C SER A 425 -15.63 21.94 5.08
N TYR A 426 -16.35 21.58 4.02
CA TYR A 426 -16.24 22.25 2.72
C TYR A 426 -16.72 23.72 2.78
N MET A 427 -17.82 24.00 3.50
CA MET A 427 -18.30 25.36 3.73
C MET A 427 -17.33 26.18 4.57
N ASP A 428 -16.74 25.63 5.62
CA ASP A 428 -15.74 26.32 6.44
C ASP A 428 -14.47 26.63 5.63
N ALA A 429 -14.03 25.72 4.75
CA ALA A 429 -12.93 25.98 3.83
C ALA A 429 -13.24 27.12 2.84
N ILE A 430 -14.46 27.15 2.29
CA ILE A 430 -14.94 28.25 1.43
C ILE A 430 -15.02 29.57 2.20
N VAL A 431 -15.58 29.55 3.41
CA VAL A 431 -15.73 30.74 4.26
C VAL A 431 -14.36 31.30 4.67
N ASN A 432 -13.41 30.43 5.03
CA ASN A 432 -12.03 30.84 5.33
C ASN A 432 -11.34 31.43 4.09
N SER A 433 -11.49 30.77 2.93
CA SER A 433 -10.99 31.29 1.65
C SER A 433 -11.60 32.67 1.30
N TRP A 434 -12.90 32.86 1.53
CA TRP A 434 -13.60 34.14 1.30
C TRP A 434 -13.22 35.23 2.31
N ASN A 435 -12.83 34.85 3.53
CA ASN A 435 -12.31 35.77 4.53
C ASN A 435 -10.90 36.26 4.17
N GLU A 436 -10.01 35.34 3.77
CA GLU A 436 -8.64 35.65 3.36
C GLU A 436 -8.58 36.45 2.06
N THR A 437 -9.46 36.17 1.11
CA THR A 437 -9.60 36.95 -0.14
C THR A 437 -10.37 38.26 0.03
N GLY A 438 -10.85 38.57 1.25
CA GLY A 438 -11.51 39.83 1.58
C GLY A 438 -12.94 39.97 1.05
N ILE A 439 -13.49 38.95 0.40
CA ILE A 439 -14.85 38.93 -0.16
C ILE A 439 -15.91 39.15 0.93
N LEU A 440 -15.69 38.60 2.13
CA LEU A 440 -16.60 38.79 3.27
C LEU A 440 -16.62 40.24 3.79
N LYS A 441 -15.54 41.01 3.61
CA LYS A 441 -15.49 42.43 3.99
C LYS A 441 -16.23 43.34 3.01
N VAL A 442 -16.28 42.96 1.73
CA VAL A 442 -17.02 43.69 0.69
C VAL A 442 -18.53 43.55 0.87
N SER A 443 -19.00 42.37 1.32
CA SER A 443 -20.42 42.12 1.59
C SER A 443 -20.95 42.92 2.80
N ALA A 444 -20.16 43.05 3.88
CA ALA A 444 -20.55 43.83 5.05
C ALA A 444 -20.69 45.34 4.76
N ALA A 445 -19.90 45.88 3.82
CA ALA A 445 -20.00 47.27 3.38
C ALA A 445 -21.24 47.53 2.48
N PHE A 446 -21.77 46.50 1.82
CA PHE A 446 -22.99 46.60 1.01
C PHE A 446 -24.28 46.51 1.82
N LEU A 447 -24.24 45.98 3.05
CA LEU A 447 -25.39 45.90 3.95
C LEU A 447 -25.52 47.09 4.91
N GLN A 448 -24.59 48.06 4.84
CA GLN A 448 -24.60 49.29 5.65
C GLN A 448 -24.93 50.58 4.88
N ASN A 449 -25.31 50.48 3.60
CA ASN A 449 -25.79 51.61 2.79
C ASN A 449 -27.25 51.46 2.40
#